data_AF-A0A928IN86-F1
#
_entry.id   AF-A0A928IN86-F1
#
_cell.length_a   1.000
_cell.length_b   1.000
_cell.length_c   1.000
_cell.angle_alpha   90.00
_cell.angle_beta   90.00
_cell.angle_gamma   90.00
#
_symmetry.space_group_name_H-M   'P 1'
#
loop_
_entity.id
_entity.type
_entity.pdbx_description
1 polymer ?
#
loop_
_entity_poly.entity_id
_entity_poly.type
_entity_poly.pdbx_seq_one_letter_code
_entity_poly.pdbx_strand_id
1 'polypeptide(L)' 'MNKYYKLLMEFTNGSTPYVGLLYRRHTKELVDEAIKLNYIVQCGKNTYGEPIFTITSLGKSIRDN' A
#
# COMPACT_ATOMS: atom_id res chain seq x y z
N MET A 1 -10.19 -9.40 12.33
CA MET A 1 -8.80 -9.11 11.91
C MET A 1 -8.83 -8.69 10.45
N ASN A 2 -8.50 -7.44 10.15
CA ASN A 2 -8.52 -6.93 8.79
C ASN A 2 -7.38 -7.56 7.95
N LYS A 3 -7.72 -8.20 6.83
CA LYS A 3 -6.74 -8.85 5.94
C LYS A 3 -5.71 -7.88 5.34
N TYR A 4 -6.07 -6.60 5.21
CA TYR A 4 -5.19 -5.53 4.73
C TYR A 4 -4.33 -4.92 5.83
N TYR A 5 -4.55 -5.26 7.11
CA TYR A 5 -3.85 -4.63 8.24
C TYR A 5 -2.33 -4.68 8.09
N LYS A 6 -1.77 -5.85 7.79
CA LYS A 6 -0.32 -6.03 7.58
C LYS A 6 0.21 -5.23 6.40
N LEU A 7 -0.55 -5.16 5.30
CA LEU A 7 -0.20 -4.36 4.12
C LEU A 7 -0.20 -2.86 4.46
N LEU A 8 -1.24 -2.38 5.11
CA LEU A 8 -1.44 -0.96 5.42
C LEU A 8 -0.48 -0.47 6.51
N MET A 9 -0.01 -1.37 7.38
CA MET A 9 1.04 -1.08 8.36
C MET A 9 2.37 -0.69 7.71
N GLU A 10 2.70 -1.19 6.52
CA GLU A 10 3.93 -0.84 5.78
C GLU A 10 3.99 0.64 5.37
N PHE A 11 2.84 1.32 5.32
CA PHE A 11 2.73 2.74 4.96
C PHE A 11 2.74 3.67 6.18
N THR A 12 2.97 3.12 7.37
CA THR A 12 3.06 3.90 8.61
C THR A 12 4.43 4.59 8.68
N ASN A 13 4.50 5.74 9.36
CA ASN A 13 5.73 6.55 9.53
C ASN A 13 6.34 7.15 8.25
N GLY A 14 5.52 7.49 7.25
CA GLY A 14 5.98 8.20 6.05
C GLY A 14 6.64 7.29 4.99
N SER A 15 6.59 5.97 5.19
CA SER A 15 7.05 4.99 4.22
C SER A 15 6.22 5.04 2.94
N THR A 16 6.89 5.18 1.79
CA THR A 16 6.30 5.07 0.45
C THR A 16 6.88 3.86 -0.27
N PRO A 17 6.45 2.63 0.07
CA PRO A 17 6.96 1.43 -0.58
C PRO A 17 6.64 1.44 -2.07
N TYR A 18 7.59 0.96 -2.87
CA TYR A 18 7.39 0.74 -4.29
C TYR A 18 6.67 -0.60 -4.53
N VAL A 19 5.98 -0.71 -5.66
CA VAL A 19 5.11 -1.87 -5.96
C VAL A 19 5.84 -3.22 -5.88
N GLY A 20 7.09 -3.26 -6.33
CA GLY A 20 7.90 -4.48 -6.32
C GLY A 20 8.17 -4.99 -4.90
N LEU A 21 8.34 -4.09 -3.92
CA LEU A 21 8.47 -4.48 -2.52
C LEU A 21 7.16 -5.04 -1.96
N LEU A 22 6.04 -4.42 -2.31
CA LEU A 22 4.71 -4.87 -1.89
C LEU A 22 4.41 -6.28 -2.41
N TYR A 23 4.71 -6.56 -3.68
CA TYR A 23 4.53 -7.90 -4.26
C TYR A 23 5.49 -8.96 -3.72
N ARG A 24 6.66 -8.56 -3.18
CA ARG A 24 7.57 -9.49 -2.50
C ARG A 24 7.12 -9.84 -1.09
N ARG A 25 6.47 -8.90 -0.39
CA ARG A 25 6.02 -9.06 1.00
C ARG A 25 4.58 -9.56 1.13
N HIS A 26 3.75 -9.30 0.12
CA HIS A 26 2.33 -9.63 0.10
C HIS A 26 1.93 -10.26 -1.23
N THR A 27 0.80 -10.97 -1.24
CA THR A 27 0.28 -11.55 -2.48
C THR A 27 -0.17 -10.45 -3.44
N LYS A 28 0.10 -10.65 -4.73
CA LYS A 28 -0.27 -9.70 -5.78
C LYS A 28 -1.77 -9.36 -5.73
N GLU A 29 -2.62 -10.36 -5.52
CA GLU A 29 -4.07 -10.21 -5.41
C GLU A 29 -4.48 -9.24 -4.29
N LEU A 30 -3.83 -9.33 -3.11
CA LEU A 30 -4.13 -8.45 -1.98
C LEU A 30 -3.77 -6.99 -2.28
N VAL A 31 -2.64 -6.78 -2.95
CA VAL A 31 -2.15 -5.46 -3.32
C VAL A 31 -3.03 -4.87 -4.43
N ASP A 32 -3.35 -5.64 -5.46
CA ASP A 32 -4.23 -5.22 -6.56
C ASP A 32 -5.63 -4.88 -6.04
N GLU A 33 -6.18 -5.66 -5.10
CA GLU A 33 -7.44 -5.33 -4.42
C GLU A 33 -7.33 -4.03 -3.62
N ALA A 34 -6.27 -3.83 -2.84
CA ALA A 34 -6.09 -2.61 -2.06
C ALA A 34 -5.98 -1.35 -2.94
N ILE A 35 -5.39 -1.47 -4.13
CA ILE A 35 -5.35 -0.41 -5.14
C ILE A 35 -6.76 -0.16 -5.70
N LYS A 36 -7.49 -1.23 -6.10
CA LYS A 36 -8.87 -1.11 -6.62
C LYS A 36 -9.83 -0.49 -5.60
N LEU A 37 -9.64 -0.79 -4.31
CA LEU A 37 -10.44 -0.27 -3.20
C LEU A 37 -10.01 1.15 -2.76
N ASN A 38 -9.02 1.75 -3.42
CA ASN A 38 -8.46 3.06 -3.07
C ASN A 38 -7.92 3.13 -1.63
N TYR A 39 -7.45 2.02 -1.06
CA TYR A 39 -6.76 2.03 0.23
C TYR A 39 -5.33 2.54 0.10
N ILE A 40 -4.71 2.25 -1.04
CA ILE A 40 -3.39 2.76 -1.43
C ILE A 40 -3.46 3.32 -2.86
N VAL A 41 -2.70 4.38 -3.12
CA VAL A 41 -2.66 5.05 -4.43
C VAL A 41 -1.23 5.35 -4.83
N GLN A 42 -0.96 5.34 -6.13
CA GLN A 42 0.35 5.73 -6.65
C GLN A 42 0.55 7.24 -6.41
N CYS A 43 1.60 7.63 -5.70
CA CYS A 43 1.94 9.03 -5.43
C CYS A 43 3.09 9.57 -6.27
N GLY A 44 3.82 8.70 -6.98
CA GLY A 44 4.93 9.12 -7.81
C GLY A 44 5.76 7.95 -8.32
N LYS A 45 7.03 8.24 -8.61
CA LYS A 45 8.06 7.24 -8.94
C LYS A 45 9.30 7.48 -8.08
N ASN A 46 10.01 6.43 -7.71
CA ASN A 46 11.31 6.54 -7.05
C ASN A 46 12.41 6.98 -8.04
N THR A 47 13.64 7.14 -7.54
CA THR A 47 14.83 7.49 -8.34
C THR A 47 15.17 6.47 -9.44
N TYR A 48 14.65 5.25 -9.35
CA TYR A 48 14.82 4.18 -10.32
C TYR A 48 13.66 4.08 -11.33
N GLY A 49 12.67 4.98 -11.26
CA GLY A 49 11.51 5.00 -12.14
C GLY A 49 10.39 4.02 -11.74
N GLU A 50 10.51 3.34 -10.59
CA GLU A 50 9.48 2.43 -10.09
C GLU A 50 8.34 3.21 -9.42
N PRO A 51 7.08 2.80 -9.64
CA PRO A 51 5.93 3.46 -9.01
C PRO A 51 5.94 3.25 -7.50
N ILE A 52 5.84 4.36 -6.77
CA ILE A 52 5.70 4.37 -5.31
C ILE A 52 4.25 4.64 -4.91
N PHE A 53 3.83 4.00 -3.83
CA PHE A 53 2.46 4.06 -3.33
C PHE A 53 2.41 4.75 -1.98
N THR A 54 1.27 5.37 -1.68
CA THR A 54 0.96 5.94 -0.38
C THR A 54 -0.42 5.47 0.09
N ILE A 55 -0.61 5.46 1.40
CA ILE A 55 -1.89 5.10 2.02
C ILE A 55 -2.85 6.29 1.99
N THR A 56 -4.09 6.05 1.56
CA THR A 56 -5.15 7.07 1.55
C THR A 56 -5.77 7.24 2.93
N SER A 57 -6.56 8.30 3.12
CA SER A 57 -7.38 8.46 4.33
C SER A 57 -8.30 7.26 4.57
N LEU A 58 -8.86 6.68 3.50
CA LEU A 58 -9.69 5.47 3.59
C LEU A 58 -8.87 4.26 4.07
N GLY A 59 -7.68 4.06 3.49
CA GLY A 59 -6.77 2.99 3.93
C GLY A 59 -6.39 3.12 5.40
N LYS A 60 -6.15 4.35 5.90
CA LYS A 60 -5.88 4.59 7.33
C LYS A 60 -7.06 4.18 8.20
N SER A 61 -8.27 4.62 7.87
CA SER A 61 -9.48 4.24 8.62
C SER A 61 -9.70 2.73 8.64
N ILE A 62 -9.40 2.04 7.54
CA ILE A 62 -9.52 0.59 7.44
C ILE A 62 -8.45 -0.12 8.27
N ARG A 63 -7.22 0.39 8.33
CA ARG A 63 -6.16 -0.14 9.18
C ARG A 63 -6.50 -0.02 10.67
N ASP A 64 -7.10 1.09 11.07
CA ASP A 64 -7.35 1.43 12.48
C ASP A 64 -8.67 0.84 13.04
N ASN A 65 -9.44 0.12 12.21
CA ASN A 65 -10.76 -0.49 12.50
C ASN A 65 -10.67 -2.02 12.43
#